data_AF-A0A150TES3-F1
#
_entry.id   AF-A0A150TES3-F1
#
_cell.length_a   1.000
_cell.length_b   1.000
_cell.length_c   1.000
_cell.angle_alpha   90.00
_cell.angle_beta   90.00
_cell.angle_gamma   90.00
#
_symmetry.space_group_name_H-M   'P 1'
#
loop_
_entity.id
_entity.type
_entity.pdbx_description
1 polymer ?
#
loop_
_entity_poly.entity_id
_entity_poly.type
_entity_poly.pdbx_seq_one_letter_code
_entity_poly.pdbx_strand_id
1 'polypeptide(L)'
;MGEAPGTCVCKQPLGAACTNAEECVSNLCVDGYCCNSNCGQCEACDVPGLAGFCTTIGTMESPEAPRPGREPCGGEQECEGRCKGLYSDRCSYELAGTPCGEASCENEIAISYACTADHACAQSGESRCRGFKCAEDACLERCSSREEHCIEAAVCVDGECVEISVATCDGDQRRLISPDGTVEDCGAYRCKEGAHACANPCNDFTDCADDLVCNHAGECVPALVEPTEFSSCNASRQTGRNERWLWALVALALSARLGGRRARAGTSSAERRLQRRNVQDRRALRAQ
;
A
#
# COMPACT_ATOMS: atom_id res chain seq x y z
N MET A 1 73.89 -49.05 4.12
CA MET A 1 72.76 -48.23 3.65
C MET A 1 73.04 -47.90 2.20
N GLY A 2 72.32 -48.52 1.27
CA GLY A 2 72.60 -48.41 -0.17
C GLY A 2 71.60 -47.46 -0.80
N GLU A 3 72.04 -46.24 -1.10
CA GLU A 3 71.33 -45.33 -1.99
C GLU A 3 71.35 -45.95 -3.40
N ALA A 4 70.19 -46.18 -4.00
CA ALA A 4 70.11 -46.57 -5.40
C ALA A 4 70.56 -45.39 -6.28
N PRO A 5 71.33 -45.60 -7.37
CA PRO A 5 71.68 -44.54 -8.29
C PRO A 5 70.41 -44.02 -8.98
N GLY A 6 70.04 -42.77 -8.70
CA GLY A 6 68.94 -42.09 -9.37
C GLY A 6 69.22 -41.99 -10.87
N THR A 7 68.38 -42.63 -11.68
CA THR A 7 68.40 -42.46 -13.13
C THR A 7 67.93 -41.05 -13.45
N CYS A 8 68.73 -40.29 -14.21
CA CYS A 8 68.33 -38.95 -14.65
C CYS A 8 67.20 -39.08 -15.69
N VAL A 9 65.99 -38.70 -15.31
CA VAL A 9 64.84 -38.58 -16.22
C VAL A 9 64.79 -37.15 -16.75
N CYS A 10 64.46 -36.99 -18.04
CA CYS A 10 64.27 -35.67 -18.63
C CYS A 10 63.03 -35.00 -18.02
N LYS A 11 63.15 -33.71 -17.71
CA LYS A 11 62.00 -32.91 -17.29
C LYS A 11 60.97 -32.81 -18.41
N GLN A 12 59.70 -32.80 -18.04
CA GLN A 12 58.55 -32.76 -18.90
C GLN A 12 58.23 -31.32 -19.35
N PRO A 13 57.71 -31.15 -20.58
CA PRO A 13 57.29 -29.85 -21.10
C PRO A 13 56.01 -29.35 -20.41
N LEU A 14 55.64 -28.09 -20.68
CA LEU A 14 54.36 -27.54 -20.23
C LEU A 14 53.18 -28.38 -20.74
N GLY A 15 52.18 -28.57 -19.88
CA GLY A 15 50.95 -29.33 -20.19
C GLY A 15 51.11 -30.85 -20.13
N ALA A 16 52.29 -31.36 -19.79
CA ALA A 16 52.45 -32.76 -19.41
C ALA A 16 51.90 -33.01 -18.00
N ALA A 17 51.33 -34.20 -17.77
CA ALA A 17 50.88 -34.60 -16.44
C ALA A 17 52.09 -34.84 -15.51
N CYS A 18 52.00 -34.34 -14.28
CA CYS A 18 53.05 -34.44 -13.28
C CYS A 18 52.49 -34.77 -11.89
N THR A 19 53.35 -35.31 -11.02
CA THR A 19 53.04 -35.49 -9.60
C THR A 19 53.90 -34.64 -8.67
N ASN A 20 55.07 -34.22 -9.14
CA ASN A 20 56.02 -33.41 -8.39
C ASN A 20 56.55 -32.25 -9.23
N ALA A 21 56.91 -31.15 -8.57
CA ALA A 21 57.44 -29.95 -9.22
C ALA A 21 58.71 -30.24 -10.03
N GLU A 22 59.58 -31.13 -9.54
CA GLU A 22 60.87 -31.45 -10.16
C GLU A 22 60.75 -32.20 -11.48
N GLU A 23 59.57 -32.78 -11.77
CA GLU A 23 59.29 -33.44 -13.05
C GLU A 23 59.18 -32.41 -14.18
N CYS A 24 58.87 -31.15 -13.89
CA CYS A 24 58.53 -30.13 -14.89
C CYS A 24 59.72 -29.23 -15.24
N VAL A 25 59.85 -28.86 -16.52
CA VAL A 25 60.85 -27.86 -16.97
C VAL A 25 60.66 -26.53 -16.23
N SER A 26 59.42 -26.15 -15.94
CA SER A 26 59.07 -24.96 -15.17
C SER A 26 59.36 -25.07 -13.67
N ASN A 27 59.63 -26.27 -13.15
CA ASN A 27 59.62 -26.60 -11.72
C ASN A 27 58.28 -26.32 -11.02
N LEU A 28 57.17 -26.39 -11.75
CA LEU A 28 55.84 -26.12 -11.22
C LEU A 28 54.89 -27.23 -11.68
N CYS A 29 54.45 -28.03 -10.72
CA CYS A 29 53.38 -29.01 -10.92
C CYS A 29 52.11 -28.49 -10.25
N VAL A 30 51.19 -27.95 -11.04
CA VAL A 30 49.98 -27.26 -10.57
C VAL A 30 48.77 -27.93 -11.22
N ASP A 31 47.75 -28.22 -10.42
CA ASP A 31 46.54 -28.94 -10.86
C ASP A 31 46.84 -30.29 -11.56
N GLY A 32 47.99 -30.92 -11.24
CA GLY A 32 48.45 -32.17 -11.85
C GLY A 32 49.16 -32.03 -13.20
N TYR A 33 49.49 -30.80 -13.63
CA TYR A 33 50.16 -30.52 -14.90
C TYR A 33 51.36 -29.58 -14.75
N CYS A 34 52.36 -29.77 -15.61
CA CYS A 34 53.53 -28.90 -15.69
C CYS A 34 53.11 -27.52 -16.17
N CYS A 35 53.14 -26.55 -15.26
CA CYS A 35 52.52 -25.24 -15.47
C CYS A 35 53.52 -24.13 -15.74
N ASN A 36 53.10 -23.11 -16.48
CA ASN A 36 53.91 -21.92 -16.77
C ASN A 36 54.10 -21.02 -15.54
N SER A 37 53.17 -21.06 -14.59
CA SER A 37 53.18 -20.28 -13.34
C SER A 37 52.35 -20.98 -12.25
N ASN A 38 52.40 -20.46 -11.02
CA ASN A 38 51.36 -20.76 -10.02
C ASN A 38 50.10 -20.00 -10.42
N CYS A 39 49.02 -20.70 -10.70
CA CYS A 39 47.80 -20.02 -11.16
C CYS A 39 47.13 -19.24 -10.02
N GLY A 40 46.30 -18.25 -10.35
CA GLY A 40 45.49 -17.50 -9.38
C GLY A 40 44.32 -18.31 -8.80
N GLN A 41 43.53 -17.70 -7.89
CA GLN A 41 42.39 -18.37 -7.24
C GLN A 41 41.41 -18.98 -8.25
N CYS A 42 41.11 -18.25 -9.33
CA CYS A 42 40.15 -18.64 -10.36
C CYS A 42 40.81 -19.00 -11.68
N GLU A 43 42.03 -19.53 -11.62
CA GLU A 43 42.70 -20.12 -12.76
C GLU A 43 43.00 -21.60 -12.51
N ALA A 44 43.17 -22.34 -13.61
CA ALA A 44 43.65 -23.70 -13.55
C ALA A 44 44.66 -23.98 -14.67
N CYS A 45 45.53 -24.96 -14.41
CA CYS A 45 46.53 -25.41 -15.36
C CYS A 45 46.12 -26.66 -16.16
N ASP A 46 45.00 -27.27 -15.78
CA ASP A 46 44.46 -28.51 -16.33
C ASP A 46 43.28 -28.25 -17.29
N VAL A 47 43.12 -27.02 -17.77
CA VAL A 47 42.02 -26.65 -18.68
C VAL A 47 42.19 -27.36 -20.03
N PRO A 48 41.20 -28.14 -20.49
CA PRO A 48 41.29 -28.85 -21.77
C PRO A 48 41.61 -27.91 -22.94
N GLY A 49 42.65 -28.26 -23.71
CA GLY A 49 43.14 -27.45 -24.84
C GLY A 49 44.09 -26.32 -24.46
N LEU A 50 44.23 -26.00 -23.18
CA LEU A 50 45.13 -24.97 -22.64
C LEU A 50 46.03 -25.51 -21.52
N ALA A 51 46.15 -26.83 -21.40
CA ALA A 51 46.93 -27.48 -20.37
C ALA A 51 48.38 -26.96 -20.36
N GLY A 52 48.89 -26.66 -19.17
CA GLY A 52 50.21 -26.05 -18.97
C GLY A 52 50.23 -24.52 -18.95
N PHE A 53 49.09 -23.87 -19.23
CA PHE A 53 48.92 -22.43 -19.13
C PHE A 53 47.81 -22.11 -18.15
N CYS A 54 48.15 -21.37 -17.09
CA CYS A 54 47.16 -20.84 -16.17
C CYS A 54 46.11 -20.02 -16.92
N THR A 55 44.87 -20.51 -16.89
CA THR A 55 43.74 -19.94 -17.61
C THR A 55 42.57 -19.80 -16.66
N THR A 56 41.81 -18.72 -16.77
CA THR A 56 40.59 -18.49 -15.99
C THR A 56 39.59 -19.63 -16.18
N ILE A 57 38.99 -20.10 -15.08
CA ILE A 57 37.98 -21.18 -15.09
C ILE A 57 36.55 -20.66 -14.91
N GLY A 58 35.60 -21.49 -15.31
CA GLY A 58 34.17 -21.18 -15.31
C GLY A 58 33.75 -20.13 -16.35
N THR A 59 32.45 -19.90 -16.40
CA THR A 59 31.79 -18.89 -17.24
C THR A 59 30.61 -18.28 -16.48
N MET A 60 29.97 -17.26 -17.04
CA MET A 60 28.74 -16.71 -16.44
C MET A 60 27.59 -17.73 -16.39
N GLU A 61 27.52 -18.63 -17.37
CA GLU A 61 26.45 -19.64 -17.50
C GLU A 61 26.79 -20.94 -16.76
N SER A 62 28.08 -21.24 -16.62
CA SER A 62 28.60 -22.39 -15.88
C SER A 62 29.73 -21.94 -14.95
N PRO A 63 29.39 -21.35 -13.79
CA PRO A 63 30.38 -20.96 -12.80
C PRO A 63 31.05 -22.18 -12.18
N GLU A 64 32.33 -22.08 -11.88
CA GLU A 64 33.11 -23.14 -11.25
C GLU A 64 33.63 -22.71 -9.87
N ALA A 65 33.90 -23.68 -9.00
CA ALA A 65 34.65 -23.43 -7.78
C ALA A 65 36.16 -23.36 -8.10
N PRO A 66 36.95 -22.61 -7.31
CA PRO A 66 38.41 -22.69 -7.35
C PRO A 66 38.91 -24.14 -7.31
N ARG A 67 40.00 -24.44 -8.03
CA ARG A 67 40.62 -25.77 -7.94
C ARG A 67 41.06 -26.08 -6.50
N PRO A 68 41.08 -27.36 -6.09
CA PRO A 68 41.57 -27.75 -4.76
C PRO A 68 42.98 -27.22 -4.46
N GLY A 69 43.21 -26.79 -3.22
CA GLY A 69 44.49 -26.18 -2.80
C GLY A 69 44.56 -24.66 -3.00
N ARG A 70 43.54 -24.06 -3.61
CA ARG A 70 43.33 -22.61 -3.66
C ARG A 70 42.34 -22.19 -2.58
N GLU A 71 42.42 -20.93 -2.15
CA GLU A 71 41.44 -20.35 -1.23
C GLU A 71 40.03 -20.48 -1.83
N PRO A 72 39.04 -21.04 -1.12
CA PRO A 72 37.66 -21.08 -1.61
C PRO A 72 37.10 -19.68 -1.79
N CYS A 73 36.07 -19.54 -2.63
CA CYS A 73 35.30 -18.32 -2.66
C CYS A 73 34.52 -18.18 -1.34
N GLY A 74 34.57 -17.00 -0.73
CA GLY A 74 33.70 -16.67 0.40
C GLY A 74 32.24 -16.42 -0.01
N GLY A 75 31.49 -15.87 0.94
CA GLY A 75 30.06 -15.55 0.80
C GLY A 75 29.17 -16.65 1.38
N GLU A 76 27.87 -16.42 1.35
CA GLU A 76 26.87 -17.31 1.95
C GLU A 76 25.69 -17.52 0.99
N GLN A 77 25.20 -18.76 0.89
CA GLN A 77 24.00 -19.09 0.10
C GLN A 77 24.14 -18.59 -1.35
N GLU A 78 23.12 -17.91 -1.89
CA GLU A 78 23.13 -17.33 -3.24
C GLU A 78 24.18 -16.24 -3.44
N CYS A 79 24.73 -15.69 -2.35
CA CYS A 79 25.78 -14.68 -2.39
C CYS A 79 27.20 -15.27 -2.47
N GLU A 80 27.34 -16.59 -2.46
CA GLU A 80 28.64 -17.24 -2.59
C GLU A 80 29.33 -16.92 -3.92
N GLY A 81 30.60 -16.56 -3.83
CA GLY A 81 31.42 -16.30 -5.00
C GLY A 81 31.66 -17.56 -5.83
N ARG A 82 31.85 -17.37 -7.13
CA ARG A 82 32.28 -18.43 -8.06
C ARG A 82 33.25 -17.87 -9.10
N CYS A 83 34.06 -18.74 -9.69
CA CYS A 83 34.86 -18.41 -10.85
C CYS A 83 33.96 -18.39 -12.09
N LYS A 84 33.82 -17.21 -12.71
CA LYS A 84 32.94 -16.97 -13.86
C LYS A 84 33.73 -16.64 -15.14
N GLY A 85 35.02 -16.99 -15.18
CA GLY A 85 35.91 -16.72 -16.33
C GLY A 85 36.32 -15.24 -16.51
N LEU A 86 36.07 -14.37 -15.52
CA LEU A 86 36.30 -12.92 -15.62
C LEU A 86 37.63 -12.46 -15.01
N TYR A 87 38.01 -13.05 -13.88
CA TYR A 87 39.20 -12.68 -13.13
C TYR A 87 40.02 -13.93 -12.83
N SER A 88 41.34 -13.79 -12.87
CA SER A 88 42.28 -14.88 -12.60
C SER A 88 42.50 -15.10 -11.10
N ASP A 89 42.48 -14.04 -10.32
CA ASP A 89 42.96 -14.01 -8.94
C ASP A 89 41.86 -13.81 -7.89
N ARG A 90 40.60 -13.69 -8.32
CA ARG A 90 39.45 -13.53 -7.42
C ARG A 90 38.16 -14.12 -7.97
N CYS A 91 37.27 -14.49 -7.06
CA CYS A 91 35.91 -14.89 -7.40
C CYS A 91 35.06 -13.70 -7.87
N SER A 92 34.02 -14.00 -8.63
CA SER A 92 32.95 -13.07 -8.97
C SER A 92 31.74 -13.31 -8.08
N TYR A 93 31.13 -12.24 -7.59
CA TYR A 93 30.05 -12.25 -6.61
C TYR A 93 28.81 -11.57 -7.16
N GLU A 94 27.66 -11.87 -6.56
CA GLU A 94 26.44 -11.11 -6.79
C GLU A 94 26.54 -9.70 -6.18
N LEU A 95 25.80 -8.75 -6.77
CA LEU A 95 25.78 -7.37 -6.30
C LEU A 95 25.07 -7.26 -4.95
N ALA A 96 25.46 -6.27 -4.15
CA ALA A 96 24.73 -5.96 -2.92
C ALA A 96 23.27 -5.59 -3.24
N GLY A 97 22.33 -6.16 -2.49
CA GLY A 97 20.90 -6.05 -2.72
C GLY A 97 20.29 -7.16 -3.59
N THR A 98 21.08 -8.06 -4.17
CA THR A 98 20.56 -9.27 -4.81
C THR A 98 19.81 -10.12 -3.77
N PRO A 99 18.55 -10.54 -4.01
CA PRO A 99 17.81 -11.41 -3.10
C PRO A 99 18.55 -12.70 -2.83
N CYS A 100 18.56 -13.14 -1.59
CA CYS A 100 19.16 -14.40 -1.14
C CYS A 100 18.32 -14.95 0.00
N GLY A 101 18.52 -16.23 0.36
CA GLY A 101 17.84 -16.88 1.46
C GLY A 101 16.32 -16.97 1.31
N GLU A 102 15.69 -17.58 2.30
CA GLU A 102 14.24 -17.74 2.34
C GLU A 102 13.60 -16.51 3.01
N ALA A 103 12.78 -15.77 2.26
CA ALA A 103 11.93 -14.74 2.84
C ALA A 103 10.82 -15.37 3.68
N SER A 104 10.34 -14.65 4.68
CA SER A 104 9.29 -15.15 5.58
C SER A 104 8.27 -14.06 5.87
N CYS A 105 7.02 -14.47 6.07
CA CYS A 105 5.99 -13.56 6.57
C CYS A 105 5.26 -14.22 7.73
N GLU A 106 5.42 -13.66 8.92
CA GLU A 106 4.72 -14.12 10.12
C GLU A 106 4.22 -12.92 10.91
N ASN A 107 3.06 -13.05 11.55
CA ASN A 107 2.47 -12.00 12.39
C ASN A 107 2.45 -10.62 11.70
N GLU A 108 2.08 -10.61 10.42
CA GLU A 108 1.94 -9.42 9.57
C GLU A 108 3.23 -8.64 9.32
N ILE A 109 4.37 -9.32 9.49
CA ILE A 109 5.70 -8.77 9.24
C ILE A 109 6.38 -9.67 8.21
N ALA A 110 6.60 -9.13 7.02
CA ALA A 110 7.43 -9.75 6.00
C ALA A 110 8.89 -9.38 6.23
N ILE A 111 9.75 -10.39 6.28
CA ILE A 111 11.20 -10.27 6.39
C ILE A 111 11.83 -10.76 5.09
N SER A 112 12.72 -9.94 4.52
CA SER A 112 13.48 -10.28 3.32
C SER A 112 14.97 -10.25 3.58
N TYR A 113 15.71 -11.05 2.82
CA TYR A 113 17.17 -11.13 2.88
C TYR A 113 17.77 -10.71 1.53
N ALA A 114 18.96 -10.12 1.57
CA ALA A 114 19.71 -9.79 0.38
C ALA A 114 21.22 -9.81 0.65
N CYS A 115 21.99 -9.96 -0.41
CA CYS A 115 23.44 -9.94 -0.34
C CYS A 115 23.95 -8.60 0.17
N THR A 116 24.87 -8.63 1.14
CA THR A 116 25.59 -7.45 1.62
C THR A 116 26.81 -7.15 0.74
N ALA A 117 27.47 -6.01 0.99
CA ALA A 117 28.74 -5.68 0.32
C ALA A 117 29.87 -6.68 0.66
N ASP A 118 29.76 -7.38 1.79
CA ASP A 118 30.70 -8.42 2.23
C ASP A 118 30.28 -9.83 1.75
N HIS A 119 29.27 -9.91 0.87
CA HIS A 119 28.75 -11.15 0.29
C HIS A 119 28.10 -12.11 1.30
N ALA A 120 27.70 -11.61 2.46
CA ALA A 120 26.85 -12.34 3.41
C ALA A 120 25.39 -12.26 2.97
N CYS A 121 24.60 -13.28 3.29
CA CYS A 121 23.16 -13.24 3.08
C CYS A 121 22.48 -12.76 4.38
N ALA A 122 22.09 -11.48 4.41
CA ALA A 122 21.59 -10.85 5.63
C ALA A 122 20.21 -10.22 5.44
N GLN A 123 19.48 -10.04 6.53
CA GLN A 123 18.19 -9.37 6.52
C GLN A 123 18.34 -7.97 5.92
N SER A 124 17.63 -7.73 4.82
CA SER A 124 17.70 -6.48 4.05
C SER A 124 16.49 -5.60 4.27
N GLY A 125 15.37 -6.21 4.67
CA GLY A 125 14.10 -5.52 4.83
C GLY A 125 13.21 -6.15 5.88
N GLU A 126 12.39 -5.29 6.49
CA GLU A 126 11.23 -5.65 7.28
C GLU A 126 10.08 -4.76 6.82
N SER A 127 8.96 -5.36 6.47
CA SER A 127 7.76 -4.64 6.03
C SER A 127 6.54 -5.13 6.79
N ARG A 128 5.82 -4.20 7.41
CA ARG A 128 4.49 -4.48 7.95
C ARG A 128 3.50 -4.62 6.79
N CYS A 129 2.61 -5.60 6.87
CA CYS A 129 1.64 -5.88 5.82
C CYS A 129 0.47 -4.90 5.72
N ARG A 130 0.42 -3.84 6.55
CA ARG A 130 -0.51 -2.70 6.40
C ARG A 130 -1.96 -3.14 6.16
N GLY A 131 -2.47 -4.03 6.99
CA GLY A 131 -3.84 -4.56 6.87
C GLY A 131 -3.95 -5.85 6.04
N PHE A 132 -2.95 -6.21 5.25
CA PHE A 132 -2.92 -7.49 4.54
C PHE A 132 -2.44 -8.63 5.44
N LYS A 133 -2.97 -9.83 5.20
CA LYS A 133 -2.43 -11.06 5.76
C LYS A 133 -1.11 -11.42 5.09
N CYS A 134 -0.29 -12.16 5.82
CA CYS A 134 0.88 -12.81 5.25
C CYS A 134 0.46 -13.90 4.26
N ALA A 135 1.15 -13.96 3.13
CA ALA A 135 1.29 -15.18 2.34
C ALA A 135 2.40 -16.06 2.95
N GLU A 136 3.08 -16.88 2.15
CA GLU A 136 4.17 -17.73 2.63
C GLU A 136 5.45 -16.92 2.93
N ASP A 137 5.87 -16.08 1.98
CA ASP A 137 7.16 -15.39 1.99
C ASP A 137 7.05 -13.86 1.91
N ALA A 138 5.84 -13.33 1.70
CA ALA A 138 5.59 -11.89 1.59
C ALA A 138 4.20 -11.50 2.09
N CYS A 139 3.98 -10.20 2.25
CA CYS A 139 2.64 -9.65 2.45
C CYS A 139 1.82 -9.84 1.17
N LEU A 140 0.53 -10.15 1.31
CA LEU A 140 -0.39 -10.01 0.18
C LEU A 140 -0.44 -8.55 -0.26
N GLU A 141 -0.57 -8.31 -1.57
CA GLU A 141 -0.60 -6.95 -2.13
C GLU A 141 -2.00 -6.53 -2.58
N ARG A 142 -2.92 -7.48 -2.72
CA ARG A 142 -4.28 -7.26 -3.19
C ARG A 142 -5.26 -8.13 -2.45
N CYS A 143 -6.45 -7.57 -2.21
CA CYS A 143 -7.54 -8.30 -1.59
C CYS A 143 -8.69 -8.49 -2.58
N SER A 144 -9.33 -9.66 -2.53
CA SER A 144 -10.62 -9.90 -3.18
C SER A 144 -11.74 -10.16 -2.18
N SER A 145 -11.36 -10.52 -0.95
CA SER A 145 -12.25 -10.80 0.17
C SER A 145 -11.58 -10.39 1.47
N ARG A 146 -12.39 -10.00 2.45
CA ARG A 146 -11.96 -9.65 3.80
C ARG A 146 -11.25 -10.81 4.49
N GLU A 147 -11.88 -11.98 4.48
CA GLU A 147 -11.52 -13.11 5.34
C GLU A 147 -10.21 -13.77 4.93
N GLU A 148 -9.90 -13.80 3.63
CA GLU A 148 -8.73 -14.49 3.11
C GLU A 148 -7.52 -13.56 3.01
N HIS A 149 -7.73 -12.27 2.71
CA HIS A 149 -6.64 -11.38 2.33
C HIS A 149 -6.31 -10.31 3.36
N CYS A 150 -7.26 -9.92 4.21
CA CYS A 150 -7.06 -8.84 5.17
C CYS A 150 -7.06 -9.36 6.61
N ILE A 151 -6.26 -8.74 7.47
CA ILE A 151 -6.25 -8.99 8.91
C ILE A 151 -7.63 -8.68 9.50
N GLU A 152 -7.93 -9.19 10.69
CA GLU A 152 -9.22 -8.99 11.37
C GLU A 152 -9.58 -7.51 11.55
N ALA A 153 -8.60 -6.63 11.68
CA ALA A 153 -8.76 -5.19 11.79
C ALA A 153 -8.75 -4.40 10.45
N ALA A 154 -8.80 -5.01 9.26
CA ALA A 154 -8.83 -4.28 7.97
C ALA A 154 -9.83 -4.80 6.90
N VAL A 155 -10.70 -3.95 6.33
CA VAL A 155 -11.66 -4.33 5.27
C VAL A 155 -11.08 -4.24 3.87
N CYS A 156 -11.51 -5.14 2.98
CA CYS A 156 -11.13 -5.07 1.57
C CYS A 156 -12.00 -4.05 0.82
N VAL A 157 -11.38 -3.00 0.30
CA VAL A 157 -12.02 -1.93 -0.49
C VAL A 157 -11.17 -1.68 -1.74
N ASP A 158 -11.75 -1.85 -2.92
CA ASP A 158 -11.09 -1.63 -4.22
C ASP A 158 -9.72 -2.34 -4.40
N GLY A 159 -9.55 -3.50 -3.75
CA GLY A 159 -8.32 -4.29 -3.81
C GLY A 159 -7.28 -3.94 -2.75
N GLU A 160 -7.57 -2.97 -1.87
CA GLU A 160 -6.72 -2.56 -0.76
C GLU A 160 -7.34 -2.98 0.60
N CYS A 161 -6.51 -3.45 1.53
CA CYS A 161 -6.95 -3.67 2.91
C CYS A 161 -6.85 -2.36 3.70
N VAL A 162 -8.00 -1.74 3.99
CA VAL A 162 -8.09 -0.49 4.76
C VAL A 162 -8.34 -0.82 6.23
N GLU A 163 -7.44 -0.38 7.12
CA GLU A 163 -7.57 -0.59 8.57
C GLU A 163 -8.83 0.08 9.13
N ILE A 164 -9.60 -0.67 9.93
CA ILE A 164 -10.75 -0.17 10.69
C ILE A 164 -10.22 0.50 11.96
N SER A 165 -9.84 1.76 11.88
CA SER A 165 -9.45 2.55 13.05
C SER A 165 -10.64 3.19 13.78
N VAL A 166 -11.83 3.16 13.17
CA VAL A 166 -13.09 3.72 13.69
C VAL A 166 -14.25 2.84 13.25
N ALA A 167 -15.29 2.71 14.07
CA ALA A 167 -16.44 1.88 13.71
C ALA A 167 -17.13 2.42 12.44
N THR A 168 -17.39 1.55 11.48
CA THR A 168 -17.96 1.91 10.17
C THR A 168 -19.40 1.42 10.06
N CYS A 169 -20.21 2.11 9.26
CA CYS A 169 -21.57 1.66 8.96
C CYS A 169 -21.57 0.68 7.78
N ASP A 170 -22.45 -0.32 7.80
CA ASP A 170 -22.71 -1.13 6.60
C ASP A 170 -23.38 -0.26 5.50
N GLY A 171 -23.36 -0.72 4.23
CA GLY A 171 -23.90 0.03 3.08
C GLY A 171 -25.40 0.38 3.17
N ASP A 172 -26.19 -0.39 3.91
CA ASP A 172 -27.61 -0.12 4.19
C ASP A 172 -27.82 0.75 5.44
N GLN A 173 -26.72 1.12 6.14
CA GLN A 173 -26.73 1.92 7.37
C GLN A 173 -27.59 1.32 8.50
N ARG A 174 -27.70 -0.02 8.54
CA ARG A 174 -28.47 -0.75 9.57
C ARG A 174 -27.58 -1.31 10.67
N ARG A 175 -26.30 -1.49 10.39
CA ARG A 175 -25.35 -2.10 11.31
C ARG A 175 -24.11 -1.23 11.50
N LEU A 176 -23.62 -1.22 12.73
CA LEU A 176 -22.33 -0.67 13.10
C LEU A 176 -21.31 -1.81 13.14
N ILE A 177 -20.21 -1.65 12.41
CA ILE A 177 -19.11 -2.60 12.31
C ILE A 177 -17.95 -2.01 13.10
N SER A 178 -17.66 -2.59 14.26
CA SER A 178 -16.58 -2.15 15.14
C SER A 178 -15.19 -2.54 14.61
N PRO A 179 -14.12 -1.91 15.10
CA PRO A 179 -12.73 -2.24 14.76
C PRO A 179 -12.32 -3.70 14.94
N ASP A 180 -12.95 -4.40 15.90
CA ASP A 180 -12.75 -5.83 16.18
C ASP A 180 -13.60 -6.75 15.30
N GLY A 181 -14.25 -6.21 14.26
CA GLY A 181 -15.13 -6.96 13.36
C GLY A 181 -16.48 -7.32 13.97
N THR A 182 -16.78 -6.91 15.21
CA THR A 182 -18.09 -7.13 15.79
C THR A 182 -19.14 -6.31 15.07
N VAL A 183 -20.30 -6.91 14.84
CA VAL A 183 -21.41 -6.29 14.12
C VAL A 183 -22.55 -6.06 15.11
N GLU A 184 -22.87 -4.79 15.35
CA GLU A 184 -23.99 -4.34 16.16
C GLU A 184 -25.15 -3.92 15.26
N ASP A 185 -26.35 -4.42 15.52
CA ASP A 185 -27.57 -4.01 14.83
C ASP A 185 -28.14 -2.74 15.49
N CYS A 186 -28.33 -1.67 14.72
CA CYS A 186 -28.85 -0.40 15.23
C CYS A 186 -30.36 -0.42 15.53
N GLY A 187 -31.05 -1.54 15.27
CA GLY A 187 -32.44 -1.75 15.66
C GLY A 187 -33.39 -0.79 14.94
N ALA A 188 -34.04 0.10 15.70
CA ALA A 188 -34.95 1.12 15.15
C ALA A 188 -34.22 2.34 14.55
N TYR A 189 -32.90 2.42 14.73
CA TYR A 189 -32.08 3.55 14.33
C TYR A 189 -31.18 3.20 13.14
N ARG A 190 -30.66 4.22 12.47
CA ARG A 190 -29.65 4.11 11.42
C ARG A 190 -28.25 4.36 11.97
N CYS A 191 -27.27 3.67 11.40
CA CYS A 191 -25.86 3.92 11.63
C CYS A 191 -25.43 5.21 10.92
N LYS A 192 -24.72 6.09 11.62
CA LYS A 192 -24.32 7.40 11.10
C LYS A 192 -22.83 7.43 10.78
N GLU A 193 -22.49 7.47 9.50
CA GLU A 193 -21.10 7.37 9.00
C GLU A 193 -20.15 8.43 9.58
N GLY A 194 -20.64 9.65 9.84
CA GLY A 194 -19.82 10.72 10.44
C GLY A 194 -19.71 10.66 11.97
N ALA A 195 -20.55 9.85 12.64
CA ALA A 195 -20.54 9.68 14.09
C ALA A 195 -19.92 8.34 14.51
N HIS A 196 -19.74 7.39 13.58
CA HIS A 196 -19.20 6.06 13.85
C HIS A 196 -20.00 5.32 14.94
N ALA A 197 -21.32 5.52 14.96
CA ALA A 197 -22.24 4.97 15.96
C ALA A 197 -23.67 4.86 15.42
N CYS A 198 -24.47 3.99 16.02
CA CYS A 198 -25.92 3.99 15.85
C CYS A 198 -26.52 5.29 16.41
N ALA A 199 -27.39 5.94 15.64
CA ALA A 199 -28.05 7.15 16.11
C ALA A 199 -28.95 6.82 17.32
N ASN A 200 -28.66 7.38 18.49
CA ASN A 200 -29.55 7.27 19.65
C ASN A 200 -29.22 8.41 20.64
N PRO A 201 -30.11 9.39 20.85
CA PRO A 201 -31.46 9.53 20.28
C PRO A 201 -31.45 9.92 18.78
N CYS A 202 -32.61 9.84 18.11
CA CYS A 202 -32.80 10.41 16.78
C CYS A 202 -33.02 11.93 16.83
N ASN A 203 -32.56 12.66 15.81
CA ASN A 203 -32.82 14.10 15.64
C ASN A 203 -33.80 14.37 14.51
N ASP A 204 -33.75 13.57 13.45
CA ASP A 204 -34.67 13.65 12.32
C ASP A 204 -35.03 12.25 11.80
N PHE A 205 -35.89 12.19 10.78
CA PHE A 205 -36.36 10.94 10.22
C PHE A 205 -35.26 10.12 9.50
N THR A 206 -34.14 10.74 9.11
CA THR A 206 -33.01 10.05 8.48
C THR A 206 -32.13 9.30 9.48
N ASP A 207 -32.25 9.61 10.78
CA ASP A 207 -31.61 8.85 11.86
C ASP A 207 -32.38 7.55 12.19
N CYS A 208 -33.56 7.32 11.58
CA CYS A 208 -34.43 6.18 11.84
C CYS A 208 -34.38 5.13 10.73
N ALA A 209 -34.61 3.87 11.10
CA ALA A 209 -34.82 2.78 10.15
C ALA A 209 -35.98 3.11 9.19
N ASP A 210 -36.00 2.44 8.04
CA ASP A 210 -37.04 2.66 7.03
C ASP A 210 -38.44 2.48 7.66
N ASP A 211 -39.40 3.30 7.23
CA ASP A 211 -40.78 3.38 7.74
C ASP A 211 -40.96 3.84 9.21
N LEU A 212 -39.88 4.25 9.89
CA LEU A 212 -39.94 4.87 11.21
C LEU A 212 -39.71 6.39 11.14
N VAL A 213 -40.31 7.11 12.08
CA VAL A 213 -40.16 8.56 12.24
C VAL A 213 -39.65 8.88 13.63
N CYS A 214 -38.88 9.97 13.74
CA CYS A 214 -38.38 10.44 15.01
C CYS A 214 -39.47 11.19 15.78
N ASN A 215 -39.83 10.71 16.97
CA ASN A 215 -40.77 11.41 17.86
C ASN A 215 -40.07 12.52 18.65
N HIS A 216 -40.82 13.35 19.40
CA HIS A 216 -40.22 14.41 20.23
C HIS A 216 -39.36 13.84 21.38
N ALA A 217 -39.59 12.60 21.83
CA ALA A 217 -38.76 11.97 22.85
C ALA A 217 -37.37 11.53 22.31
N GLY A 218 -37.12 11.65 20.99
CA GLY A 218 -35.88 11.20 20.36
C GLY A 218 -35.88 9.70 20.06
N GLU A 219 -37.05 9.07 20.00
CA GLU A 219 -37.22 7.65 19.70
C GLU A 219 -37.76 7.45 18.28
N CYS A 220 -37.22 6.47 17.56
CA CYS A 220 -37.75 6.04 16.27
C CYS A 220 -38.98 5.15 16.46
N VAL A 221 -40.14 5.64 16.03
CA VAL A 221 -41.45 4.99 16.20
C VAL A 221 -42.18 4.87 14.86
N PRO A 222 -43.16 3.95 14.71
CA PRO A 222 -43.96 3.86 13.50
C PRO A 222 -44.69 5.17 13.20
N ALA A 223 -44.71 5.60 11.93
CA ALA A 223 -45.48 6.76 11.50
C ALA A 223 -46.97 6.53 11.84
N LEU A 224 -47.59 7.52 12.50
CA LEU A 224 -49.02 7.46 12.79
C LEU A 224 -49.78 7.45 11.46
N VAL A 225 -50.51 6.37 11.22
CA VAL A 225 -51.44 6.29 10.09
C VAL A 225 -52.56 7.29 10.35
N GLU A 226 -52.74 8.26 9.46
CA GLU A 226 -53.89 9.16 9.57
C GLU A 226 -55.18 8.34 9.54
N PRO A 227 -56.09 8.52 10.52
CA PRO A 227 -57.36 7.82 10.49
C PRO A 227 -58.13 8.25 9.25
N THR A 228 -58.59 7.28 8.45
CA THR A 228 -59.29 7.48 7.17
C THR A 228 -60.71 8.07 7.29
N GLU A 229 -61.05 8.67 8.43
CA GLU A 229 -62.40 9.14 8.77
C GLU A 229 -62.35 10.64 9.10
N PHE A 230 -62.40 11.49 8.07
CA PHE A 230 -62.64 12.93 8.24
C PHE A 230 -64.10 13.18 8.62
N SER A 231 -64.42 13.28 9.90
CA SER A 231 -65.73 13.78 10.34
C SER A 231 -65.77 15.29 10.10
N SER A 232 -66.58 15.69 9.12
CA SER A 232 -66.71 17.06 8.63
C SER A 232 -67.56 17.90 9.59
N CYS A 233 -66.92 18.77 10.38
CA CYS A 233 -67.61 19.78 11.16
C CYS A 233 -68.02 20.98 10.28
N ASN A 234 -69.32 21.14 10.03
CA ASN A 234 -69.89 22.30 9.37
C ASN A 234 -70.05 23.46 10.38
N ALA A 235 -69.31 24.56 10.19
CA ALA A 235 -69.45 25.76 10.99
C ALA A 235 -70.68 26.58 10.54
N SER A 236 -71.80 26.42 11.26
CA SER A 236 -72.98 27.26 11.06
C SER A 236 -72.72 28.68 11.58
N ARG A 237 -72.67 29.66 10.67
CA ARG A 237 -72.51 31.08 11.02
C ARG A 237 -73.75 31.58 11.79
N GLN A 238 -73.61 31.81 13.09
CA GLN A 238 -74.58 32.60 13.86
C GLN A 238 -74.41 34.09 13.51
N THR A 239 -75.34 34.63 12.72
CA THR A 239 -75.44 36.06 12.45
C THR A 239 -75.95 36.81 13.68
N GLY A 240 -75.04 37.18 14.58
CA GLY A 240 -75.30 38.15 15.65
C GLY A 240 -75.24 39.58 15.10
N ARG A 241 -76.41 40.14 14.73
CA ARG A 241 -76.57 41.51 14.23
C ARG A 241 -76.35 42.52 15.38
N ASN A 242 -75.11 43.00 15.55
CA ASN A 242 -74.77 44.08 16.49
C ASN A 242 -74.68 45.43 15.73
N GLU A 243 -75.79 46.17 15.72
CA GLU A 243 -75.96 47.53 15.17
C GLU A 243 -75.29 48.61 16.04
N ARG A 244 -73.96 48.56 16.17
CA ARG A 244 -73.19 49.60 16.89
C ARG A 244 -72.09 50.28 16.06
N TRP A 245 -71.98 49.93 14.78
CA TRP A 245 -70.94 50.44 13.87
C TRP A 245 -71.36 51.69 13.06
N LEU A 246 -72.64 52.07 13.10
CA LEU A 246 -73.19 53.19 12.32
C LEU A 246 -72.82 54.59 12.85
N TRP A 247 -72.30 54.72 14.08
CA TRP A 247 -71.87 56.01 14.64
C TRP A 247 -70.36 56.29 14.50
N ALA A 248 -69.57 55.32 14.04
CA ALA A 248 -68.11 55.47 13.93
C ALA A 248 -67.64 56.10 12.60
N LEU A 249 -68.51 56.23 11.60
CA LEU A 249 -68.15 56.74 10.26
C LEU A 249 -68.36 58.27 10.07
N VAL A 250 -68.83 58.99 11.10
CA VAL A 250 -69.01 60.46 11.04
C VAL A 250 -67.80 61.23 11.62
N ALA A 251 -66.89 60.58 12.34
CA ALA A 251 -65.76 61.24 13.01
C ALA A 251 -64.43 61.26 12.21
N LEU A 252 -64.36 60.62 11.04
CA LEU A 252 -63.14 60.51 10.21
C LEU A 252 -63.21 61.32 8.90
N ALA A 253 -63.88 62.47 8.92
CA ALA A 253 -63.98 63.38 7.77
C ALA A 253 -63.36 64.78 8.02
N LEU A 254 -62.55 64.96 9.08
CA LEU A 254 -62.00 66.28 9.46
C LEU A 254 -60.47 66.40 9.60
N SER A 255 -59.65 65.43 9.18
CA SER A 255 -58.18 65.57 9.20
C SER A 255 -57.50 65.58 7.83
N ALA A 256 -58.25 65.63 6.73
CA ALA A 256 -57.71 65.68 5.38
C ALA A 256 -57.47 67.12 4.86
N ARG A 257 -56.85 68.01 5.63
CA ARG A 257 -56.25 69.26 5.12
C ARG A 257 -55.14 69.74 6.06
N LEU A 258 -53.89 69.39 5.76
CA LEU A 258 -52.69 70.25 5.83
C LEU A 258 -51.41 69.38 5.69
N GLY A 259 -50.58 69.70 4.68
CA GLY A 259 -49.22 69.17 4.50
C GLY A 259 -49.14 68.02 3.48
N GLY A 260 -48.95 68.22 2.18
CA GLY A 260 -48.28 69.32 1.51
C GLY A 260 -46.78 69.07 1.33
N ARG A 261 -46.45 68.21 0.36
CA ARG A 261 -45.29 68.31 -0.58
C ARG A 261 -43.86 68.44 0.00
N ARG A 262 -43.03 67.43 -0.27
CA ARG A 262 -41.61 67.50 -0.73
C ARG A 262 -41.18 66.07 -1.16
N ALA A 263 -41.11 65.78 -2.46
CA ALA A 263 -39.92 65.86 -3.34
C ALA A 263 -38.82 64.85 -2.94
N ARG A 264 -38.70 63.72 -3.66
CA ARG A 264 -37.83 63.46 -4.85
C ARG A 264 -36.36 63.21 -4.52
N ALA A 265 -35.87 62.00 -4.86
CA ALA A 265 -34.59 61.65 -5.52
C ALA A 265 -34.21 60.19 -5.15
N GLY A 266 -34.20 59.24 -6.08
CA GLY A 266 -32.97 58.77 -6.76
C GLY A 266 -32.42 57.54 -6.02
N THR A 267 -32.30 56.34 -6.60
CA THR A 267 -31.43 56.06 -7.73
C THR A 267 -31.66 54.61 -8.19
N SER A 268 -31.95 54.47 -9.48
CA SER A 268 -31.57 53.29 -10.26
C SER A 268 -30.04 53.20 -10.30
N SER A 269 -29.50 51.97 -10.44
CA SER A 269 -28.11 51.63 -10.88
C SER A 269 -27.21 50.99 -9.81
N ALA A 270 -27.56 49.81 -9.29
CA ALA A 270 -26.60 48.96 -8.56
C ALA A 270 -26.50 47.50 -9.09
N GLU A 271 -27.50 47.02 -9.84
CA GLU A 271 -27.58 45.57 -10.17
C GLU A 271 -26.90 45.13 -11.48
N ARG A 272 -26.23 46.02 -12.24
CA ARG A 272 -25.62 45.65 -13.54
C ARG A 272 -24.10 45.55 -13.58
N ARG A 273 -23.38 45.69 -12.45
CA ARG A 273 -21.90 45.66 -12.42
C ARG A 273 -21.28 44.40 -11.78
N LEU A 274 -22.07 43.42 -11.34
CA LEU A 274 -21.55 42.18 -10.74
C LEU A 274 -21.44 40.98 -11.71
N GLN A 275 -22.05 41.05 -12.91
CA GLN A 275 -21.99 39.92 -13.86
C GLN A 275 -20.85 39.97 -14.89
N ARG A 276 -20.01 41.01 -14.92
CA ARG A 276 -18.89 41.11 -15.89
C ARG A 276 -17.51 40.74 -15.33
N ARG A 277 -17.37 40.46 -14.02
CA ARG A 277 -16.08 40.09 -13.40
C ARG A 277 -15.77 38.59 -13.43
N ASN A 278 -16.78 37.72 -13.52
CA ASN A 278 -16.58 36.25 -13.44
C ASN A 278 -16.15 35.56 -14.75
N VAL A 279 -16.02 36.28 -15.87
CA VAL A 279 -15.62 35.70 -17.17
C VAL A 279 -14.12 35.88 -17.45
N GLN A 280 -13.43 36.80 -16.78
CA GLN A 280 -11.98 37.01 -16.97
C GLN A 280 -11.11 36.07 -16.11
N ASP A 281 -11.57 35.63 -14.93
CA ASP A 281 -10.78 34.74 -14.06
C ASP A 281 -10.72 33.28 -14.55
N ARG A 282 -11.67 32.82 -15.37
CA ARG A 282 -11.66 31.45 -15.93
C ARG A 282 -10.65 31.23 -17.06
N ARG A 283 -9.97 32.28 -17.56
CA ARG A 283 -8.94 32.15 -18.60
C ARG A 283 -7.50 32.15 -18.06
N ALA A 284 -7.28 32.40 -16.76
CA ALA A 284 -5.96 32.42 -16.15
C ALA A 284 -5.52 31.09 -15.49
N LEU A 285 -6.42 30.11 -15.34
CA LEU A 285 -6.16 28.83 -14.66
C LEU A 285 -6.05 27.61 -15.60
N ARG A 286 -5.91 27.82 -16.92
CA ARG A 286 -5.63 26.77 -17.92
C ARG A 286 -4.24 26.88 -18.54
N ALA A 287 -3.32 27.57 -17.87
CA ALA A 287 -1.93 27.76 -18.31
C ALA A 287 -0.92 27.53 -17.17
N GLN A 288 -1.20 26.54 -16.31
CA GLN A 288 -0.24 25.87 -15.43
C GLN A 288 -0.49 24.38 -15.50
#